data_AF-A0A519S591-F1
#
_entry.id   AF-A0A519S591-F1
#
_cell.length_a   1.000
_cell.length_b   1.000
_cell.length_c   1.000
_cell.angle_alpha   90.00
_cell.angle_beta   90.00
_cell.angle_gamma   90.00
#
_symmetry.space_group_name_H-M   'P 1'
#
loop_
_entity.id
_entity.type
_entity.pdbx_description
1 polymer ?
#
loop_
_entity_poly.entity_id
_entity_poly.type
_entity_poly.pdbx_seq_one_letter_code
_entity_poly.pdbx_strand_id
1 'polypeptide(L)' 'KVLQEIGGAEVIGPILMGMRKPVHILQLGASVREIVNMTAIAVVDAQRGGKAL' A
#
# COMPACT_ATOMS: atom_id res chain seq x y z
N LYS A 1 -12.99 5.90 3.61
CA LYS A 1 -12.97 7.07 4.53
C LYS A 1 -13.77 6.82 5.80
N VAL A 2 -15.01 6.34 5.76
CA VAL A 2 -15.80 6.04 6.99
C VAL A 2 -15.05 5.16 8.01
N LEU A 3 -14.43 4.05 7.59
CA LEU A 3 -13.63 3.18 8.47
C LEU A 3 -12.40 3.87 9.08
N GLN A 4 -11.82 4.83 8.35
CA GLN A 4 -10.67 5.61 8.82
C GLN A 4 -11.10 6.70 9.81
N GLU A 5 -12.20 7.38 9.48
CA GLU A 5 -12.68 8.56 10.22
C GLU A 5 -13.48 8.18 11.48
N ILE A 6 -14.19 7.05 11.45
CA ILE A 6 -15.07 6.61 12.55
C ILE A 6 -14.57 5.32 13.18
N GLY A 7 -13.92 4.44 12.41
CA GLY A 7 -13.48 3.13 12.87
C GLY A 7 -12.07 3.09 13.47
N GLY A 8 -11.34 4.21 13.49
CA GLY A 8 -9.96 4.29 14.00
C GLY A 8 -8.95 3.42 13.24
N ALA A 9 -9.31 2.93 12.05
CA ALA A 9 -8.44 2.07 11.26
C ALA A 9 -7.43 2.91 10.48
N GLU A 10 -6.15 2.52 10.55
CA GLU A 10 -5.10 3.07 9.68
C GLU A 10 -5.31 2.52 8.26
N VAL A 11 -5.49 3.41 7.28
CA VAL A 11 -5.67 3.02 5.87
C VAL A 11 -4.31 2.97 5.19
N ILE A 12 -3.96 1.82 4.61
CA ILE A 12 -2.77 1.64 3.79
C ILE A 12 -3.23 1.27 2.37
N GLY A 13 -2.93 2.12 1.39
CA GLY A 13 -3.31 1.89 -0.01
C GLY A 13 -3.46 3.20 -0.80
N PRO A 14 -3.87 3.13 -2.09
CA PRO A 14 -4.34 1.94 -2.81
C PRO A 14 -3.22 0.97 -3.22
N ILE A 15 -3.49 -0.34 -3.11
CA ILE A 15 -2.59 -1.41 -3.54
C ILE A 15 -2.98 -1.84 -4.96
N LEU A 16 -2.03 -1.81 -5.89
CA LEU A 16 -2.25 -2.31 -7.25
C LEU A 16 -1.98 -3.81 -7.31
N MET A 17 -2.85 -4.54 -8.01
CA MET A 17 -2.77 -5.99 -8.21
C MET A 17 -2.71 -6.32 -9.70
N GLY A 18 -2.25 -7.53 -10.03
CA GLY A 18 -2.20 -8.02 -11.42
C GLY A 18 -1.04 -7.45 -12.25
N MET A 19 -0.15 -6.69 -11.62
CA MET A 19 1.02 -6.12 -12.27
C MET A 19 2.14 -7.16 -12.42
N ARG A 20 2.89 -7.11 -13.53
CA ARG A 20 4.05 -8.00 -13.76
C ARG A 20 5.18 -7.78 -12.75
N LYS A 21 5.27 -6.58 -12.17
CA LYS A 21 6.20 -6.21 -11.08
C LYS A 21 5.42 -5.44 -10.01
N PRO A 22 5.84 -5.47 -8.75
CA PRO A 22 5.21 -4.71 -7.68
C PRO A 22 5.37 -3.22 -7.94
N VAL A 23 4.24 -2.56 -8.16
CA VAL A 23 4.15 -1.12 -8.35
C VAL A 23 2.93 -0.67 -7.58
N HIS A 24 3.08 0.33 -6.73
CA HIS A 24 1.96 0.94 -6.02
C HIS A 24 2.05 2.45 -6.13
N ILE A 25 0.89 3.10 -6.12
CA ILE A 25 0.80 4.56 -6.22
C ILE A 25 0.53 5.14 -4.84
N LEU A 26 1.20 6.25 -4.55
CA LEU A 26 0.96 7.05 -3.36
C LEU A 26 0.08 8.25 -3.74
N GLN A 27 -0.78 8.65 -2.80
CA GLN A 27 -1.53 9.90 -2.95
C GLN A 27 -0.62 11.10 -2.72
N LEU A 28 -0.91 12.22 -3.37
CA LEU A 28 -0.24 13.48 -3.08
C LEU A 28 -0.55 13.89 -1.63
N GLY A 29 0.49 14.29 -0.89
CA GLY A 29 0.38 14.58 0.54
C GLY A 29 0.49 13.36 1.45
N ALA A 30 0.88 12.19 0.92
CA ALA A 30 1.18 11.02 1.75
C ALA A 30 2.24 11.36 2.82
N SER A 31 1.94 10.97 4.05
CA SER A 31 2.87 11.05 5.17
C SER A 31 4.06 10.12 4.99
N VAL A 32 5.16 10.42 5.66
CA VAL A 32 6.35 9.54 5.67
C VAL A 32 5.99 8.12 6.10
N ARG A 33 5.08 7.98 7.06
CA ARG A 33 4.63 6.67 7.56
C ARG A 33 3.92 5.86 6.47
N GLU A 34 3.04 6.48 5.69
CA GLU A 34 2.37 5.81 4.56
C GLU A 34 3.37 5.39 3.47
N ILE A 35 4.38 6.24 3.18
CA ILE A 35 5.44 5.91 2.22
C ILE A 35 6.23 4.67 2.67
N VAL A 36 6.65 4.63 3.94
CA VAL A 36 7.39 3.50 4.51
C VAL A 36 6.53 2.23 4.50
N ASN A 37 5.27 2.32 4.90
CA ASN A 37 4.35 1.18 4.88
C ASN A 37 4.14 0.64 3.46
N MET A 38 3.92 1.51 2.47
CA MET A 38 3.76 1.09 1.07
C MET A 38 5.04 0.50 0.48
N THR A 39 6.21 0.99 0.91
CA THR A 39 7.50 0.42 0.50
C THR A 39 7.66 -0.99 1.06
N ALA A 40 7.32 -1.21 2.33
CA ALA A 40 7.37 -2.54 2.94
C ALA A 40 6.47 -3.54 2.20
N ILE A 41 5.25 -3.12 1.82
CA ILE A 41 4.34 -3.93 1.00
C ILE A 41 4.98 -4.25 -0.35
N ALA A 42 5.48 -3.25 -1.08
CA ALA A 42 6.10 -3.46 -2.39
C ALA A 42 7.29 -4.44 -2.35
N VAL A 43 8.06 -4.43 -1.26
CA VAL A 43 9.18 -5.37 -1.04
C VAL A 43 8.65 -6.80 -0.84
N VAL A 44 7.64 -6.98 -0.01
CA VAL A 44 7.01 -8.30 0.22
C VAL A 44 6.41 -8.83 -1.08
N ASP A 45 5.72 -7.98 -1.83
CA ASP A 45 5.18 -8.30 -3.15
C ASP A 45 6.29 -8.73 -4.12
N ALA A 46 7.46 -8.07 -4.08
CA ALA A 46 8.61 -8.43 -4.91
C ALA A 46 9.15 -9.81 -4.56
N GLN A 47 9.29 -10.10 -3.26
CA GLN A 47 9.74 -11.40 -2.76
C GLN A 47 8.77 -12.53 -3.14
N ARG A 48 7.46 -12.24 -3.19
CA ARG A 48 6.40 -13.18 -3.57
C ARG A 48 6.11 -13.23 -5.09
N GLY A 49 6.88 -12.50 -5.91
CA GLY A 49 6.78 -12.54 -7.37
C GLY A 49 5.61 -11.74 -7.96
N GLY A 50 5.22 -10.62 -7.35
CA GLY A 50 4.16 -9.73 -7.84
C GLY A 50 2.74 -10.27 -7.64
N LYS A 51 2.58 -11.30 -6.80
CA LYS A 51 1.32 -12.02 -6.57
C LYS A 51 0.73 -11.84 -5.17
N ALA A 52 1.30 -10.96 -4.34
CA ALA A 52 0.89 -10.91 -2.96
C ALA A 52 -0.51 -10.30 -2.78
N LEU A 53 -1.39 -11.12 -2.22
CA LEU A 53 -2.17 -10.84 -1.02
C LEU A 53 -1.81 -11.95 -0.02
#